data_AF-E9IMJ2-F1
#
_entry.id   AF-E9IMJ2-F1
#
_cell.length_a   1.000
_cell.length_b   1.000
_cell.length_c   1.000
_cell.angle_alpha   90.00
_cell.angle_beta   90.00
_cell.angle_gamma   90.00
#
_symmetry.space_group_name_H-M   'P 1'
#
loop_
_entity.id
_entity.type
_entity.pdbx_description
1 polymer ?
#
loop_
_entity_poly.entity_id
_entity_poly.type
_entity_poly.pdbx_seq_one_letter_code
_entity_poly.pdbx_strand_id
1 'polypeptide(L)'
;DHCDLETAYEHLLPRFPASLTTGPFGGVRGRDFLCVQCLDSTLLFYEQETPTFNLVLGNRLLPEPIIYVSRNDIFVTPSSSWILECYRQVVPPC
;
A
#
# COMPACT_ATOMS: atom_id res chain seq x y z
N ASP A 1 1.65 7.29 33.16
CA ASP A 1 1.20 7.70 31.82
C ASP A 1 2.13 8.76 31.24
N HIS A 2 3.33 8.37 30.82
CA HIS A 2 4.29 9.23 30.12
C HIS A 2 4.51 8.60 28.74
N CYS A 3 3.73 9.00 27.76
CA CYS A 3 3.93 8.60 26.37
C CYS A 3 3.93 9.88 25.56
N ASP A 4 5.13 10.32 25.17
CA ASP A 4 5.32 11.50 24.36
C ASP A 4 5.25 11.07 22.89
N LEU A 5 4.32 11.67 22.15
CA LEU A 5 4.15 11.42 20.73
C LEU A 5 5.08 12.37 19.96
N GLU A 6 6.14 11.80 19.39
CA GLU A 6 7.06 12.52 18.51
C GLU A 6 6.89 12.04 17.07
N THR A 7 6.87 12.99 16.14
CA THR A 7 6.84 12.69 14.71
C THR A 7 8.19 12.11 14.28
N ALA A 8 8.21 10.84 13.90
CA ALA A 8 9.42 10.20 13.35
C ALA A 8 9.72 10.69 11.92
N TYR A 9 8.70 10.76 11.06
CA TYR A 9 8.79 11.26 9.68
C TYR A 9 7.39 11.60 9.13
N GLU A 10 7.37 12.38 8.05
CA GLU A 10 6.15 12.75 7.32
C GLU A 10 6.34 12.59 5.81
N HIS A 11 5.28 12.14 5.14
CA HIS A 11 5.25 12.03 3.68
C HIS A 11 4.21 13.00 3.11
N LEU A 12 4.64 13.90 2.24
CA LEU A 12 3.70 14.69 1.44
C LEU A 12 3.11 13.81 0.35
N LEU A 13 1.78 13.67 0.35
CA LEU A 13 1.09 12.83 -0.62
C LEU A 13 0.81 13.63 -1.91
N PRO A 14 1.24 13.15 -3.08
CA PRO A 14 1.03 13.84 -4.36
C PRO A 14 -0.40 13.71 -4.89
N ARG A 15 -1.23 12.88 -4.25
CA ARG A 15 -2.59 12.52 -4.63
C ARG A 15 -3.46 12.40 -3.38
N PHE A 16 -4.78 12.47 -3.54
CA PHE A 16 -5.71 12.41 -2.42
C PHE A 16 -5.83 10.98 -1.85
N PRO A 17 -5.42 10.72 -0.60
CA PRO A 17 -5.51 9.41 0.01
C PRO A 17 -6.96 9.01 0.29
N ALA A 18 -7.24 7.71 0.20
CA ALA A 18 -8.51 7.08 0.51
C ALA A 18 -8.37 6.04 1.61
N SER A 19 -7.33 5.22 1.55
CA SER A 19 -7.04 4.18 2.54
C SER A 19 -5.53 3.87 2.62
N LEU A 20 -5.14 3.08 3.62
CA LEU A 20 -3.77 2.63 3.86
C LEU A 20 -3.80 1.16 4.28
N THR A 21 -2.88 0.35 3.74
CA THR A 21 -2.55 -0.96 4.29
C THR A 21 -1.06 -1.02 4.62
N THR A 22 -0.71 -1.87 5.58
CA THR A 22 0.67 -2.07 6.01
C THR A 22 1.08 -3.53 5.92
N GLY A 23 2.38 -3.77 5.93
CA GLY A 23 2.92 -5.10 6.14
C GLY A 23 4.34 -5.27 5.61
N PRO A 24 4.92 -6.46 5.82
CA PRO A 24 6.27 -6.79 5.39
C PRO A 24 6.32 -7.12 3.88
N PHE A 25 5.95 -6.16 3.01
CA PHE A 25 5.87 -6.37 1.56
C PHE A 25 7.21 -6.93 1.03
N GLY A 26 7.16 -7.94 0.16
CA GLY A 26 8.36 -8.61 -0.35
C GLY A 26 8.93 -9.66 0.61
N GLY A 27 8.24 -9.96 1.71
CA GLY A 27 8.69 -10.94 2.72
C GLY A 27 9.81 -10.43 3.63
N VAL A 28 9.99 -9.11 3.75
CA VAL A 28 11.00 -8.50 4.62
C VAL A 28 10.72 -8.79 6.09
N ARG A 29 11.73 -9.18 6.86
CA ARG A 29 11.56 -9.47 8.30
C ARG A 29 11.84 -8.24 9.16
N GLY A 30 11.00 -8.03 10.17
CA GLY A 30 11.22 -7.01 11.19
C GLY A 30 10.94 -5.57 10.75
N ARG A 31 10.28 -5.38 9.61
CA ARG A 31 9.84 -4.07 9.11
C ARG A 31 8.48 -4.20 8.46
N ASP A 32 7.66 -3.17 8.65
CA ASP A 32 6.43 -2.98 7.90
C ASP A 32 6.59 -1.76 6.99
N PHE A 33 5.98 -1.87 5.82
CA PHE A 33 5.92 -0.82 4.81
C PHE A 33 4.49 -0.33 4.64
N LEU A 34 4.34 0.79 3.94
CA LEU A 34 3.04 1.44 3.75
C LEU A 34 2.63 1.38 2.27
N CYS A 35 1.37 1.03 2.02
CA CYS A 35 0.74 1.19 0.72
C CYS A 35 -0.51 2.07 0.90
N VAL A 36 -0.43 3.30 0.41
CA VAL A 36 -1.53 4.27 0.44
C VAL A 36 -2.31 4.15 -0.87
N GLN A 37 -3.60 3.87 -0.77
CA GLN A 37 -4.51 3.93 -1.91
C GLN A 37 -5.09 5.34 -2.02
N CYS A 38 -5.05 5.91 -3.23
CA CYS A 38 -5.62 7.22 -3.54
C CYS A 38 -6.98 7.11 -4.24
N LEU A 39 -7.73 8.22 -4.25
CA LEU A 39 -9.05 8.32 -4.88
C LEU A 39 -9.05 7.99 -6.38
N ASP A 40 -7.94 8.27 -7.06
CA ASP A 40 -7.74 7.98 -8.49
C ASP A 40 -7.20 6.57 -8.77
N SER A 41 -7.28 5.68 -7.78
CA SER A 41 -6.81 4.28 -7.84
C SER A 41 -5.30 4.12 -7.99
N THR A 42 -4.53 5.17 -7.71
CA THR A 42 -3.09 5.05 -7.52
C THR A 42 -2.78 4.43 -6.16
N LEU A 43 -1.91 3.43 -6.14
CA LEU A 43 -1.24 2.89 -4.96
C LEU A 43 0.13 3.54 -4.85
N LEU A 44 0.42 4.16 -3.70
CA LEU A 44 1.72 4.75 -3.37
C LEU A 44 2.43 3.86 -2.34
N PHE A 45 3.63 3.39 -2.67
CA PHE A 45 4.39 2.49 -1.82
C PHE A 45 5.54 3.24 -1.12
N TYR A 46 5.67 3.04 0.19
CA TYR A 46 6.71 3.63 1.01
C TYR A 46 7.41 2.57 1.86
N GLU A 47 8.73 2.51 1.72
CA GLU A 47 9.61 1.76 2.62
C GLU A 47 10.07 2.70 3.74
N GLN A 48 9.26 2.78 4.80
CA GLN A 48 9.49 3.65 5.95
C GLN A 48 9.61 5.13 5.52
N GLU A 49 10.76 5.77 5.67
CA GLU A 49 11.04 7.15 5.29
C GLU A 49 11.23 7.35 3.77
N THR A 50 11.23 6.26 2.98
CA THR A 50 11.57 6.31 1.56
C THR A 50 10.35 6.01 0.67
N PRO A 51 9.87 6.97 -0.16
CA PRO A 51 8.92 6.65 -1.23
C PRO A 51 9.61 5.77 -2.27
N THR A 52 8.96 4.69 -2.70
CA THR A 52 9.55 3.72 -3.64
C THR A 52 8.98 3.85 -5.04
N PHE A 53 7.75 3.39 -5.24
CA PHE A 53 7.07 3.44 -6.53
C PHE A 53 5.58 3.68 -6.35
N ASN A 54 4.91 3.93 -7.47
CA ASN A 54 3.46 4.00 -7.54
C ASN A 54 2.92 3.08 -8.63
N LEU A 55 1.72 2.57 -8.42
CA LEU A 55 1.02 1.68 -9.35
C LEU A 55 -0.41 2.19 -9.53
N VAL A 56 -0.86 2.37 -10.77
CA VAL A 56 -2.26 2.73 -11.04
C VAL A 56 -3.05 1.45 -11.33
N LEU A 57 -4.08 1.18 -10.54
CA LEU A 57 -5.01 0.09 -10.83
C LEU A 57 -5.99 0.55 -11.93
N GLY A 58 -6.01 -0.19 -13.03
CA GLY A 58 -6.95 0.06 -14.13
C GLY A 58 -8.38 -0.40 -13.80
N ASN A 59 -9.36 0.12 -14.55
CA ASN A 59 -10.77 -0.29 -14.50
C ASN A 59 -11.42 -0.19 -13.11
N ARG A 60 -11.07 0.86 -12.36
CA ARG A 60 -11.61 1.14 -11.03
C ARG A 60 -12.54 2.35 -11.10
N LEU A 61 -13.77 2.20 -10.57
CA LEU A 61 -14.71 3.32 -10.46
C LEU A 61 -14.54 4.07 -9.14
N LEU A 62 -14.27 3.33 -8.06
CA LEU A 62 -14.12 3.83 -6.70
C LEU A 62 -12.94 3.12 -6.01
N PRO A 63 -12.32 3.73 -4.99
CA PRO A 63 -11.34 3.06 -4.15
C PRO A 63 -11.98 1.88 -3.43
N GLU A 64 -11.54 0.69 -3.78
CA GLU A 64 -12.00 -0.56 -3.19
C GLU A 64 -11.05 -0.99 -2.06
N PRO A 65 -11.54 -1.66 -1.00
CA PRO A 65 -10.67 -2.13 0.08
C PRO A 65 -9.49 -2.94 -0.46
N ILE A 66 -8.29 -2.61 0.00
CA ILE A 66 -7.06 -3.33 -0.34
C ILE A 66 -6.41 -3.85 0.94
N ILE A 67 -6.07 -5.14 0.95
CA ILE A 67 -5.37 -5.78 2.07
C ILE A 67 -4.11 -6.46 1.58
N TYR A 68 -3.09 -6.52 2.44
CA TYR A 68 -1.90 -7.31 2.19
C TYR A 68 -1.94 -8.63 2.96
N VAL A 69 -1.63 -9.74 2.28
CA VAL A 69 -1.57 -11.08 2.84
C VAL A 69 -0.13 -11.58 2.82
N SER A 70 0.56 -11.41 3.96
CA SER A 70 1.99 -11.71 4.11
C SER A 70 2.37 -13.17 3.83
N ARG A 71 1.48 -14.13 4.14
CA ARG A 71 1.73 -15.56 3.90
C ARG A 71 2.09 -15.87 2.45
N ASN A 72 1.50 -15.13 1.50
CA ASN A 72 1.65 -15.37 0.07
C ASN A 72 2.29 -14.19 -0.68
N ASP A 73 2.60 -13.11 0.03
CA ASP A 73 3.15 -11.87 -0.52
C ASP A 73 2.28 -11.27 -1.65
N ILE A 74 0.98 -11.16 -1.35
CA ILE A 74 -0.03 -10.66 -2.28
C ILE A 74 -0.85 -9.51 -1.68
N PHE A 75 -1.22 -8.57 -2.53
CA PHE A 75 -2.30 -7.63 -2.29
C PHE A 75 -3.60 -8.20 -2.85
N VAL A 76 -4.68 -8.05 -2.09
CA VAL A 76 -6.00 -8.54 -2.45
C VAL A 76 -6.98 -7.36 -2.43
N THR A 77 -7.72 -7.18 -3.50
CA THR A 77 -8.73 -6.12 -3.63
C THR A 77 -9.86 -6.56 -4.57
N PRO A 78 -11.14 -6.30 -4.28
CA PRO A 78 -12.21 -6.56 -5.23
C PRO A 78 -12.14 -5.52 -6.35
N SER A 79 -12.62 -5.83 -7.54
CA SER A 79 -12.84 -4.86 -8.63
C SER A 79 -14.30 -4.51 -8.80
N SER A 80 -14.56 -3.48 -9.60
CA SER A 80 -15.91 -2.93 -9.81
C SER A 80 -16.83 -3.92 -10.55
N SER A 81 -16.28 -5.03 -11.05
CA SER A 81 -17.02 -6.17 -11.62
C SER A 81 -17.28 -7.31 -10.63
N TRP A 82 -17.10 -7.07 -9.32
CA TRP A 82 -17.29 -8.06 -8.25
C TRP A 82 -16.31 -9.26 -8.33
N ILE A 83 -15.14 -9.05 -8.95
CA ILE A 83 -14.09 -10.04 -9.06
C ILE A 83 -13.03 -9.73 -8.00
N LEU A 84 -12.60 -10.76 -7.26
CA LEU A 84 -11.47 -10.61 -6.34
C LEU A 84 -10.17 -10.71 -7.12
N GLU A 85 -9.35 -9.67 -7.06
CA GLU A 85 -8.06 -9.59 -7.77
C GLU A 85 -6.91 -9.72 -6.78
N CYS A 86 -5.90 -10.50 -7.17
CA CYS A 86 -4.70 -10.75 -6.37
C CYS A 86 -3.47 -10.28 -7.14
N TYR A 87 -2.70 -9.36 -6.55
CA TYR A 87 -1.47 -8.83 -7.12
C TYR A 87 -0.29 -9.28 -6.29
N ARG A 88 0.65 -10.00 -6.90
CA ARG A 88 1.88 -10.40 -6.22
C ARG A 88 2.80 -9.19 -6.07
N GLN A 89 3.36 -9.00 -4.89
CA GLN A 89 4.48 -8.07 -4.73
C GLN A 89 5.68 -8.65 -5.48
N VAL A 90 6.12 -7.94 -6.51
CA VAL A 90 7.33 -8.28 -7.26
C VAL A 90 8.34 -7.20 -6.97
N VAL A 91 9.45 -7.57 -6.35
CA VAL A 91 10.62 -6.69 -6.27
C VAL A 91 11.14 -6.55 -7.72
N PRO A 92 11.15 -5.35 -8.32
CA PRO A 92 11.72 -5.19 -9.65
C PRO A 92 13.20 -5.64 -9.61
N PRO A 93 13.67 -6.45 -10.57
CA PRO A 93 15.08 -6.77 -10.67
C PRO A 93 15.86 -5.45 -10.87
N CYS A 94 16.90 -5.26 -10.06
CA CYS A 94 17.79 -4.10 -10.10
C CYS A 94 18.35 -3.83 -11.51
#